data_AF-A0AA48HR10-F1
#
_entry.id   AF-A0AA48HR10-F1
#
_cell.length_a   1.000
_cell.length_b   1.000
_cell.length_c   1.000
_cell.angle_alpha   90.00
_cell.angle_beta   90.00
_cell.angle_gamma   90.00
#
_symmetry.space_group_name_H-M   'P 1'
#
loop_
_entity.id
_entity.type
_entity.pdbx_description
1 polymer ?
#
loop_
_entity_poly.entity_id
_entity_poly.type
_entity_poly.pdbx_seq_one_letter_code
_entity_poly.pdbx_strand_id
1 'polypeptide(L)'
;MRHLKIYRAIRLIQRTGSIRKAAENLAISPSALNRSVQSFEEELGLPVFDRVPGGVRLTMAGELLLNLLDRHLVAFDDLRA
;
A
#
# COMPACT_ATOMS: atom_id res chain seq x y z
N MET A 1 13.32 -7.38 3.63
CA MET A 1 13.08 -6.01 3.09
C MET A 1 11.92 -5.87 2.08
N ARG A 2 11.37 -6.97 1.51
CA ARG A 2 10.24 -6.93 0.54
C ARG A 2 8.95 -6.32 1.13
N HIS A 3 8.62 -6.65 2.38
CA HIS A 3 7.41 -6.17 3.06
C HIS A 3 7.40 -4.65 3.30
N LEU A 4 8.54 -4.02 3.62
CA LEU A 4 8.59 -2.56 3.80
C LEU A 4 8.24 -1.77 2.54
N LYS A 5 8.64 -2.27 1.36
CA LYS A 5 8.36 -1.61 0.08
C LYS A 5 6.88 -1.64 -0.24
N ILE A 6 6.22 -2.78 -0.02
CA ILE A 6 4.78 -2.89 -0.28
C ILE A 6 3.96 -2.05 0.70
N TYR A 7 4.38 -1.93 1.96
CA TYR A 7 3.70 -1.06 2.93
C TYR A 7 3.75 0.42 2.54
N ARG A 8 4.93 0.89 2.09
CA ARG A 8 5.07 2.26 1.55
C ARG A 8 4.18 2.46 0.33
N ALA A 9 4.10 1.46 -0.55
CA ALA A 9 3.22 1.48 -1.71
C ALA A 9 1.74 1.58 -1.32
N ILE A 10 1.25 0.73 -0.41
CA ILE A 10 -0.14 0.75 0.08
C ILE A 10 -0.47 2.12 0.68
N ARG A 11 0.41 2.67 1.54
CA ARG A 11 0.23 4.00 2.14
C ARG A 11 0.13 5.09 1.09
N LEU A 12 0.97 5.04 0.06
CA LEU A 12 0.97 6.03 -1.01
C LEU A 12 -0.25 5.90 -1.92
N ILE A 13 -0.71 4.68 -2.21
CA ILE A 13 -1.96 4.45 -2.93
C ILE A 13 -3.14 5.03 -2.14
N GLN A 14 -3.22 4.78 -0.83
CA GLN A 14 -4.25 5.35 0.04
C GLN A 14 -4.22 6.89 0.02
N ARG A 15 -3.03 7.51 0.14
CA ARG A 15 -2.90 8.98 0.12
C ARG A 15 -3.28 9.61 -1.22
N THR A 16 -3.00 8.94 -2.32
CA THR A 16 -3.24 9.46 -3.67
C THR A 16 -4.60 9.08 -4.25
N GLY A 17 -5.27 8.08 -3.67
CA GLY A 17 -6.48 7.44 -4.20
C GLY A 17 -6.27 6.77 -5.57
N SER A 18 -5.02 6.61 -6.02
CA SER A 18 -4.73 6.19 -7.40
C SER A 18 -3.44 5.38 -7.50
N ILE A 19 -3.56 4.15 -7.98
CA ILE A 19 -2.40 3.30 -8.28
C ILE A 19 -1.47 3.98 -9.30
N ARG A 20 -2.02 4.68 -10.30
CA ARG A 20 -1.21 5.37 -11.31
C ARG A 20 -0.35 6.46 -10.69
N LYS A 21 -0.97 7.37 -9.91
CA LYS A 21 -0.24 8.46 -9.23
C LYS A 21 0.76 7.93 -8.21
N ALA A 22 0.42 6.88 -7.48
CA ALA A 22 1.35 6.25 -6.54
C ALA A 22 2.57 5.64 -7.26
N ALA A 23 2.36 4.99 -8.40
CA ALA A 23 3.45 4.41 -9.20
C ALA A 23 4.40 5.49 -9.76
N GLU A 24 3.85 6.62 -10.23
CA GLU A 24 4.62 7.79 -10.66
C GLU A 24 5.53 8.30 -9.53
N ASN A 25 4.98 8.48 -8.32
CA ASN A 25 5.73 8.91 -7.14
C ASN A 25 6.81 7.88 -6.69
N LEU A 26 6.62 6.60 -6.98
CA LEU A 26 7.59 5.54 -6.68
C LEU A 26 8.59 5.29 -7.82
N ALA A 27 8.49 6.04 -8.92
CA ALA A 27 9.29 5.84 -10.13
C ALA A 27 9.25 4.39 -10.68
N ILE A 28 8.07 3.76 -10.64
CA ILE A 28 7.83 2.43 -11.21
C ILE A 28 6.61 2.45 -12.15
N SER A 29 6.44 1.40 -12.94
CA SER A 29 5.25 1.30 -13.80
C SER A 29 3.97 1.00 -12.98
N PRO A 30 2.81 1.56 -13.35
CA PRO A 30 1.53 1.25 -12.71
C PRO A 30 1.19 -0.25 -12.70
N SER A 31 1.57 -0.98 -13.76
CA SER A 31 1.35 -2.42 -13.84
C SER A 31 2.23 -3.21 -12.87
N ALA A 32 3.49 -2.79 -12.64
CA ALA A 32 4.35 -3.39 -11.62
C ALA A 32 3.82 -3.14 -10.20
N LEU A 33 3.35 -1.91 -9.93
CA LEU A 33 2.72 -1.60 -8.65
C LEU A 33 1.46 -2.42 -8.42
N ASN A 34 0.57 -2.50 -9.42
CA ASN A 34 -0.66 -3.26 -9.32
C ASN A 34 -0.40 -4.76 -9.06
N ARG A 35 0.56 -5.37 -9.77
CA ARG A 35 0.97 -6.76 -9.52
C ARG A 35 1.54 -6.96 -8.11
N SER A 36 2.30 -5.99 -7.60
CA SER A 36 2.86 -6.06 -6.25
C SER A 36 1.76 -6.03 -5.19
N VAL A 37 0.70 -5.22 -5.41
CA VAL A 37 -0.48 -5.18 -4.54
C VAL A 37 -1.27 -6.49 -4.62
N GLN A 38 -1.55 -6.98 -5.84
CA GLN A 38 -2.27 -8.24 -6.04
C GLN A 38 -1.57 -9.43 -5.37
N SER A 39 -0.26 -9.58 -5.59
CA SER A 39 0.53 -10.63 -4.94
C SER A 39 0.50 -10.53 -3.42
N PHE A 40 0.42 -9.33 -2.86
CA PHE A 40 0.31 -9.12 -1.42
C PHE A 40 -1.10 -9.43 -0.89
N GLU A 41 -2.15 -9.04 -1.62
CA GLU A 41 -3.54 -9.40 -1.30
C GLU A 41 -3.75 -10.92 -1.37
N GLU A 42 -3.13 -11.59 -2.34
CA GLU A 42 -3.12 -13.06 -2.46
C GLU A 42 -2.42 -13.74 -1.27
N GLU A 43 -1.24 -13.24 -0.87
CA GLU A 43 -0.51 -13.73 0.30
C GLU A 43 -1.31 -13.52 1.61
N LEU A 44 -2.00 -12.39 1.72
CA LEU A 44 -2.83 -12.04 2.87
C LEU A 44 -4.17 -12.79 2.87
N GLY A 45 -4.62 -13.28 1.71
CA GLY A 45 -5.94 -13.90 1.53
C GLY A 45 -7.11 -12.91 1.64
N LEU A 46 -6.85 -11.60 1.63
CA LEU A 46 -7.84 -10.55 1.82
C LEU A 46 -7.56 -9.37 0.88
N PRO A 47 -8.60 -8.78 0.26
CA PRO A 47 -8.42 -7.55 -0.52
C PRO A 47 -8.10 -6.38 0.41
N VAL A 48 -7.12 -5.57 0.04
CA VAL A 48 -6.69 -4.36 0.73
C VAL A 48 -7.35 -3.13 0.13
N PHE A 49 -7.64 -3.15 -1.18
CA PHE A 49 -8.31 -2.04 -1.88
C PHE A 49 -9.61 -2.45 -2.59
N ASP A 50 -10.61 -1.57 -2.51
CA ASP A 50 -11.78 -1.56 -3.38
C ASP A 50 -11.52 -0.67 -4.61
N ARG A 51 -12.08 -1.09 -5.76
CA ARG A 51 -12.20 -0.22 -6.94
C ARG A 51 -13.44 0.65 -6.80
N VAL A 52 -13.27 1.96 -7.03
CA VAL A 52 -14.36 2.93 -6.99
C VAL A 52 -14.31 3.84 -8.21
N PRO A 53 -15.43 4.48 -8.60
CA PRO A 53 -15.39 5.54 -9.60
C PRO A 53 -14.34 6.59 -9.21
N GLY A 54 -13.36 6.82 -10.10
CA GLY A 54 -12.29 7.78 -9.87
C GLY A 54 -11.02 7.24 -9.21
N GLY A 55 -10.95 5.96 -8.81
CA GLY A 55 -9.71 5.39 -8.29
C GLY A 55 -9.86 4.16 -7.42
N VAL A 56 -9.19 4.19 -6.27
CA VAL A 56 -9.19 3.11 -5.28
C VAL A 56 -9.33 3.66 -3.86
N ARG A 57 -9.95 2.88 -2.98
CA ARG A 57 -10.04 3.15 -1.54
C ARG A 57 -9.66 1.90 -0.76
N LEU A 58 -9.30 2.05 0.51
CA LEU A 58 -9.05 0.89 1.36
C LEU A 58 -10.35 0.11 1.61
N THR A 59 -10.23 -1.21 1.74
CA THR A 59 -11.23 -2.04 2.40
C THR A 59 -11.11 -1.89 3.90
N MET A 60 -12.09 -2.40 4.67
CA MET A 60 -11.97 -2.46 6.13
C MET A 60 -10.74 -3.25 6.59
N ALA A 61 -10.40 -4.35 5.91
CA ALA A 61 -9.18 -5.10 6.18
C ALA A 61 -7.91 -4.27 5.88
N GLY A 62 -7.93 -3.51 4.77
CA GLY A 62 -6.85 -2.61 4.40
C GLY A 62 -6.64 -1.46 5.39
N GLU A 63 -7.71 -0.90 5.96
CA GLU A 63 -7.64 0.12 7.01
C GLU A 63 -7.01 -0.44 8.30
N LEU A 64 -7.45 -1.61 8.75
CA LEU A 64 -6.88 -2.28 9.93
C LEU A 64 -5.40 -2.60 9.73
N LEU A 65 -5.05 -3.11 8.54
CA LEU A 65 -3.67 -3.38 8.16
C LEU A 65 -2.83 -2.10 8.23
N LEU A 66 -3.27 -1.02 7.58
CA LEU A 66 -2.50 0.23 7.55
C LEU A 66 -2.31 0.82 8.95
N ASN A 67 -3.35 0.77 9.80
CA ASN A 67 -3.27 1.21 11.20
C ASN A 67 -2.29 0.38 12.04
N LEU A 68 -2.18 -0.93 11.79
CA LEU A 68 -1.17 -1.78 12.43
C LEU A 68 0.23 -1.39 11.93
N LEU A 69 0.39 -1.25 10.62
CA LEU A 69 1.68 -0.93 9.98
C LEU A 69 2.21 0.44 10.37
N ASP A 70 1.35 1.46 10.45
CA ASP A 70 1.76 2.82 10.82
C ASP A 70 2.35 2.86 12.24
N ARG A 71 1.80 2.07 13.17
CA ARG A 71 2.36 1.91 14.52
C ARG A 71 3.76 1.29 14.51
N HIS A 72 3.99 0.32 13.63
CA HIS A 72 5.30 -0.33 13.50
C HIS A 72 6.31 0.53 12.73
N LEU A 73 5.89 1.30 11.72
CA LEU A 73 6.78 2.15 10.93
C LEU A 73 7.33 3.33 11.73
N VAL A 74 6.54 3.93 12.61
CA VAL A 74 7.02 4.98 13.53
C VAL A 74 8.19 4.46 14.37
N ALA A 75 8.05 3.26 14.94
CA ALA A 75 9.12 2.64 15.73
C ALA A 75 10.39 2.35 14.91
N PHE A 76 10.28 2.15 13.59
CA PHE A 76 11.44 1.97 12.72
C PHE A 76 12.13 3.27 12.33
N ASP A 77 11.38 4.37 12.20
CA ASP A 77 11.96 5.68 11.93
C ASP A 77 12.77 6.16 13.15
N ASP A 78 12.30 5.86 14.36
CA ASP A 78 13.03 6.14 15.61
C ASP A 78 14.36 5.37 15.73
N LEU A 79 14.47 4.18 15.11
CA LEU A 79 15.71 3.38 15.09
C LEU A 79 16.76 3.89 14.08
N ARG A 80 16.38 4.80 13.19
CA ARG A 80 17.27 5.40 12.19
C ARG A 80 17.77 6.79 12.57
N ALA A 81 17.26 7.35 13.68
CA ALA A 81 17.74 8.58 14.29
C ALA A 81 18.93 8.29 15.21
#